data_AF-A0AAD4M0Q8-F1
#
_entry.id   AF-A0AAD4M0Q8-F1
#
_cell.length_a   1.000
_cell.length_b   1.000
_cell.length_c   1.000
_cell.angle_alpha   90.00
_cell.angle_beta   90.00
_cell.angle_gamma   90.00
#
_symmetry.space_group_name_H-M   'P 1'
#
loop_
_entity.id
_entity.type
_entity.pdbx_description
1 polymer ?
#
loop_
_entity_poly.entity_id
_entity_poly.type
_entity_poly.pdbx_seq_one_letter_code
_entity_poly.pdbx_strand_id
1 'polypeptide(L)'
;MTSKVKSEVKILKGQDAENKVLDYVKRINRPYGAVDISANLKGAVPKPATQKILLALAEKGKITQKTYSKSTFFVANQSDCDVLPENKVKVLAEETDALLESNKTLTAEIKTASAELARIKSTPTDSELVAQIEEVESKVTKLRAHLEPLRAGTPLFSTSELDALDSEWVQWRAEWVRRRKVFYNFWALVSDPLSQPDAVELAEDLGIEYDTPEHLQVERGPLCVVALAQAQASSSKRR
;
A
#
# COMPACT_ATOMS: atom_id res chain seq x y z
N MET A 1 -5.62 9.23 17.42
CA MET A 1 -5.90 10.61 17.86
C MET A 1 -4.77 11.51 17.40
N THR A 2 -4.93 12.19 16.26
CA THR A 2 -3.92 13.12 15.73
C THR A 2 -4.05 14.45 16.44
N SER A 3 -3.13 14.74 17.35
CA SER A 3 -2.99 16.02 18.02
C SER A 3 -2.71 17.11 16.97
N LYS A 4 -3.70 17.99 16.74
CA LYS A 4 -3.47 19.24 16.02
C LYS A 4 -2.44 20.05 16.80
N VAL A 5 -1.24 20.17 16.25
CA VAL A 5 -0.25 21.16 16.68
C VAL A 5 -0.91 22.54 16.53
N LYS A 6 -1.32 23.15 17.64
CA LYS A 6 -1.74 24.55 17.68
C LYS A 6 -0.47 25.37 17.46
N SER A 7 -0.32 25.94 16.27
CA SER A 7 0.65 27.01 16.05
C SER A 7 0.38 28.11 17.09
N GLU A 8 1.30 28.33 18.02
CA GLU A 8 1.23 29.45 18.97
C GLU A 8 1.39 30.76 18.19
N VAL A 9 0.25 31.32 17.76
CA VAL A 9 0.23 32.62 17.10
C VAL A 9 0.48 33.69 18.17
N LYS A 10 1.61 34.39 18.06
CA LYS A 10 1.97 35.50 18.96
C LYS A 10 0.85 36.54 18.97
N ILE A 11 0.28 36.78 20.16
CA ILE A 11 -0.77 37.78 20.36
C ILE A 11 -0.17 39.19 20.18
N LEU A 12 -0.64 39.91 19.18
CA LEU A 12 -0.26 41.30 18.91
C LEU A 12 -1.00 42.23 19.88
N LYS A 13 -0.34 43.30 20.32
CA LYS A 13 -0.89 44.28 21.26
C LYS A 13 -0.66 45.70 20.74
N GLY A 14 -1.49 46.64 21.22
CA GLY A 14 -1.33 48.06 20.92
C GLY A 14 -1.39 48.38 19.43
N GLN A 15 -0.48 49.24 18.97
CA GLN A 15 -0.45 49.75 17.60
C GLN A 15 -0.25 48.64 16.54
N ASP A 16 0.51 47.60 16.87
CA ASP A 16 0.75 46.48 15.95
C ASP A 16 -0.52 45.69 15.66
N ALA A 17 -1.39 45.54 16.67
CA ALA A 17 -2.70 44.91 16.50
C ALA A 17 -3.64 45.79 15.66
N GLU A 18 -3.62 47.11 15.88
CA GLU A 18 -4.41 48.07 15.09
C GLU A 18 -3.99 48.07 13.61
N ASN A 19 -2.68 48.15 13.34
CA ASN A 19 -2.14 48.12 11.99
C ASN A 19 -2.49 46.80 11.29
N LYS A 20 -2.32 45.66 11.99
CA LYS A 20 -2.63 44.34 11.40
C LYS A 20 -4.09 44.17 11.03
N VAL A 21 -5.01 44.66 11.87
CA VAL A 21 -6.45 44.65 11.59
C VAL A 21 -6.78 45.57 10.41
N LEU A 22 -6.22 46.78 10.39
CA LEU A 22 -6.43 47.73 9.30
C LEU A 22 -5.93 47.18 7.96
N ASP A 23 -4.71 46.63 7.93
CA ASP A 23 -4.11 46.03 6.73
C ASP A 23 -4.95 44.86 6.23
N TYR A 24 -5.47 44.02 7.15
CA TYR A 24 -6.33 42.91 6.78
C TYR A 24 -7.63 43.41 6.12
N VAL A 25 -8.30 44.38 6.73
CA VAL A 25 -9.57 44.94 6.23
C VAL A 25 -9.37 45.60 4.87
N LYS A 26 -8.28 46.36 4.68
CA LYS A 26 -7.93 46.98 3.39
C LYS A 26 -7.61 45.96 2.31
N ARG A 27 -6.80 44.94 2.64
CA ARG A 27 -6.37 43.92 1.67
C ARG A 27 -7.53 43.06 1.18
N ILE A 28 -8.45 42.69 2.07
CA ILE A 28 -9.57 41.82 1.70
C ILE A 28 -10.74 42.63 1.11
N ASN A 29 -10.96 43.86 1.58
CA ASN A 29 -12.02 44.77 1.14
C ASN A 29 -13.42 44.10 1.06
N ARG A 30 -13.70 43.16 1.96
CA ARG A 30 -15.02 42.50 2.11
C ARG A 30 -15.63 42.86 3.46
N PRO A 31 -16.96 43.09 3.55
CA PRO A 31 -17.63 43.36 4.81
C PRO A 31 -17.57 42.14 5.74
N TYR A 32 -17.02 42.31 6.95
CA TYR A 32 -16.95 41.26 7.96
C TYR A 32 -17.30 41.77 9.36
N GLY A 33 -17.78 40.87 10.22
CA GLY A 33 -17.93 41.14 11.64
C GLY A 33 -16.60 41.03 12.40
N ALA A 34 -16.54 41.58 13.61
CA ALA A 34 -15.36 41.49 14.47
C ALA A 34 -14.96 40.04 14.82
N VAL A 35 -15.94 39.13 14.87
CA VAL A 35 -15.71 37.69 15.09
C VAL A 35 -14.94 37.09 13.92
N ASP A 36 -15.42 37.33 12.70
CA ASP A 36 -14.83 36.76 11.49
C ASP A 36 -13.42 37.31 11.26
N ILE A 37 -13.20 38.59 11.51
CA ILE A 37 -11.87 39.20 11.37
C ILE A 37 -10.89 38.60 12.40
N SER A 38 -11.31 38.42 13.66
CA SER A 38 -10.45 37.77 14.67
C SER A 38 -10.13 36.32 14.31
N ALA A 39 -11.09 35.58 13.77
CA ALA A 39 -10.90 34.20 13.30
C ALA A 39 -9.95 34.13 12.09
N ASN A 40 -10.12 35.03 11.11
CA ASN A 40 -9.29 35.10 9.91
C ASN A 40 -7.84 35.52 10.21
N LEU A 41 -7.63 36.29 11.28
CA LEU A 41 -6.31 36.62 11.83
C LEU A 41 -5.71 35.46 12.66
N LYS A 42 -6.36 34.28 12.69
CA LYS A 42 -5.90 33.05 13.35
C LYS A 42 -5.53 33.26 14.83
N GLY A 43 -6.24 34.15 15.53
CA GLY A 43 -5.98 34.44 16.94
C GLY A 43 -4.82 35.40 17.21
N ALA A 44 -4.20 36.01 16.19
CA ALA A 44 -3.19 37.05 16.36
C ALA A 44 -3.73 38.28 17.12
N VAL A 45 -5.03 38.56 16.98
CA VAL A 45 -5.74 39.59 17.76
C VAL A 45 -7.00 38.96 18.36
N PRO A 46 -7.14 38.92 19.71
CA PRO A 46 -8.31 38.35 20.37
C PRO A 46 -9.59 39.10 20.02
N LYS A 47 -10.71 38.38 19.89
CA LYS A 47 -12.04 38.93 19.59
C LYS A 47 -12.39 40.24 20.32
N PRO A 48 -12.26 40.36 21.66
CA PRO A 48 -12.62 41.61 22.34
C PRO A 48 -11.69 42.77 21.96
N ALA A 49 -10.41 42.50 21.67
CA ALA A 49 -9.48 43.50 21.18
C ALA A 49 -9.81 43.91 19.75
N THR A 50 -10.10 42.95 18.86
CA THR A 50 -10.51 43.21 17.47
C THR A 50 -11.76 44.09 17.41
N GLN A 51 -12.77 43.82 18.24
CA GLN A 51 -13.99 44.65 18.32
C GLN A 51 -13.66 46.11 18.68
N LYS A 52 -12.85 46.32 19.73
CA LYS A 52 -12.46 47.67 20.16
C LYS A 52 -11.65 48.41 19.10
N ILE A 53 -10.71 47.71 18.47
CA ILE A 53 -9.86 48.27 17.41
C ILE A 53 -10.71 48.68 16.20
N LEU A 54 -11.66 47.84 15.77
CA LEU A 54 -12.53 48.15 14.63
C LEU A 54 -13.44 49.35 14.91
N LEU A 55 -14.01 49.45 16.12
CA LEU A 55 -14.79 50.62 16.53
C LEU A 55 -13.93 51.90 16.50
N ALA A 56 -12.73 51.85 17.09
CA ALA A 56 -11.81 52.99 17.08
C ALA A 56 -11.35 53.37 15.66
N LEU A 57 -11.12 52.40 14.78
CA LEU A 57 -10.77 52.66 13.37
C LEU A 57 -11.96 53.26 12.59
N ALA A 58 -13.18 52.86 12.92
CA ALA A 58 -14.39 53.42 12.33
C ALA A 58 -14.64 54.86 12.81
N GLU A 59 -14.43 55.15 14.10
CA GLU A 59 -14.49 56.50 14.66
C GLU A 59 -13.43 57.42 14.04
N LYS A 60 -12.22 56.91 13.78
CA LYS A 60 -11.15 57.62 13.06
C LYS A 60 -11.42 57.78 11.55
N GLY A 61 -12.54 57.26 11.03
CA GLY A 61 -12.90 57.33 9.60
C GLY A 61 -12.06 56.46 8.66
N LYS A 62 -11.19 55.59 9.19
CA LYS A 62 -10.30 54.74 8.39
C LYS A 62 -11.02 53.52 7.79
N ILE A 63 -12.12 53.11 8.39
CA ILE A 63 -12.99 52.02 7.92
C ILE A 63 -14.45 52.45 8.08
N THR A 64 -15.33 51.89 7.27
CA THR A 64 -16.77 52.13 7.37
C THR A 64 -17.41 51.03 8.22
N GLN A 65 -18.29 51.43 9.14
CA GLN A 65 -19.09 50.50 9.92
C GLN A 65 -20.58 50.61 9.57
N LYS A 66 -21.29 49.49 9.58
CA LYS A 66 -22.74 49.46 9.44
C LYS A 66 -23.34 48.42 10.37
N THR A 67 -24.31 48.86 11.17
CA THR A 67 -25.02 47.99 12.10
C THR A 67 -26.34 47.54 11.49
N TYR A 68 -26.54 46.23 11.46
CA TYR A 68 -27.77 45.57 11.04
C TYR A 68 -28.36 44.84 12.24
N SER A 69 -29.42 45.40 12.81
CA SER A 69 -30.07 44.90 14.02
C SER A 69 -29.08 44.72 15.18
N LYS A 70 -28.61 43.49 15.43
CA LYS A 70 -27.70 43.13 16.53
C LYS A 70 -26.23 42.99 16.08
N SER A 71 -25.94 43.02 14.78
CA SER A 71 -24.62 42.72 14.22
C SER A 71 -24.02 43.93 13.51
N THR A 72 -22.75 44.24 13.81
CA THR A 72 -22.00 45.32 13.15
C THR A 72 -20.97 44.74 12.19
N PHE A 73 -20.98 45.22 10.96
CA PHE A 73 -20.03 44.86 9.92
C PHE A 73 -19.10 46.03 9.64
N PHE A 74 -17.84 45.69 9.35
CA PHE A 74 -16.78 46.63 9.06
C PHE A 74 -16.21 46.34 7.67
N VAL A 75 -15.95 47.38 6.89
CA VAL A 75 -15.34 47.31 5.55
C VAL A 75 -14.37 48.48 5.38
N ALA A 76 -13.38 48.33 4.50
CA ALA A 76 -12.50 49.46 4.17
C ALA A 76 -13.32 50.62 3.61
N ASN A 77 -12.94 51.85 3.94
CA ASN A 77 -13.60 53.02 3.40
C ASN A 77 -13.35 53.10 1.88
N GLN A 78 -14.42 53.07 1.09
CA GLN A 78 -14.36 53.11 -0.38
C GLN A 78 -14.52 54.52 -0.95
N SER A 79 -14.81 55.52 -0.11
CA SER A 79 -15.01 56.91 -0.54
C SER A 79 -13.74 57.54 -1.11
N ASP A 80 -12.56 57.06 -0.70
CA ASP A 80 -11.26 57.51 -1.18
C ASP A 80 -10.73 56.64 -2.35
N CYS A 81 -11.52 55.68 -2.84
CA CYS A 81 -11.12 54.85 -3.98
C CYS A 81 -11.37 55.59 -5.29
N ASP A 82 -10.34 55.66 -6.14
CA ASP A 82 -10.46 56.24 -7.47
C ASP A 82 -11.51 55.50 -8.31
N VAL A 83 -12.52 56.23 -8.77
CA VAL A 83 -13.49 55.70 -9.74
C VAL A 83 -12.84 55.73 -11.11
N LEU A 84 -12.51 54.53 -11.62
CA LEU A 84 -11.91 54.40 -12.94
C LEU A 84 -12.93 54.76 -14.03
N PRO A 85 -12.55 55.57 -15.05
CA PRO A 85 -13.40 55.85 -16.19
C PRO A 85 -13.62 54.58 -17.03
N GLU A 86 -14.79 54.48 -17.67
CA GLU A 86 -15.23 53.27 -18.39
C GLU A 86 -14.22 52.79 -19.45
N ASN A 87 -13.56 53.72 -20.15
CA ASN A 87 -12.52 53.39 -21.13
C ASN A 87 -11.32 52.65 -20.51
N LYS A 88 -10.87 53.05 -19.31
CA LYS A 88 -9.77 52.36 -18.62
C LYS A 88 -10.20 50.98 -18.13
N VAL A 89 -11.45 50.83 -17.71
CA VAL A 89 -12.01 49.53 -17.31
C VAL A 89 -12.01 48.55 -18.48
N LYS A 90 -12.41 49.01 -19.68
CA LYS A 90 -12.37 48.19 -20.91
C LYS A 90 -10.96 47.73 -21.26
N VAL A 91 -9.98 48.63 -21.24
CA VAL A 91 -8.57 48.29 -21.51
C VAL A 91 -8.04 47.26 -20.51
N LEU A 92 -8.32 47.41 -19.21
CA LEU A 92 -7.89 46.45 -18.19
C LEU A 92 -8.59 45.10 -18.32
N ALA A 93 -9.85 45.08 -18.78
CA ALA A 93 -10.56 43.83 -19.04
C ALA A 93 -9.93 43.07 -20.21
N GLU A 94 -9.62 43.77 -21.31
CA GLU A 94 -8.91 43.19 -22.46
C GLU A 94 -7.53 42.65 -22.08
N GLU A 95 -6.77 43.39 -21.26
CA GLU A 95 -5.49 42.93 -20.73
C GLU A 95 -5.64 41.70 -19.83
N THR A 96 -6.67 41.68 -18.98
CA THR A 96 -6.97 40.53 -18.11
C THR A 96 -7.29 39.29 -18.95
N ASP A 97 -8.11 39.43 -19.98
CA ASP A 97 -8.48 38.32 -20.86
C ASP A 97 -7.25 37.81 -21.64
N ALA A 98 -6.40 38.71 -22.15
CA ALA A 98 -5.15 38.34 -22.81
C ALA A 98 -4.19 37.59 -21.87
N LEU A 99 -4.05 38.05 -20.62
CA LEU A 99 -3.24 37.37 -19.60
C LEU A 99 -3.83 36.02 -19.19
N LEU A 100 -5.16 35.88 -19.15
CA LEU A 100 -5.82 34.61 -18.86
C LEU A 100 -5.58 33.59 -19.98
N GLU A 101 -5.68 34.00 -21.24
CA GLU A 101 -5.35 33.12 -22.38
C GLU A 101 -3.88 32.71 -22.38
N SER A 102 -2.95 33.65 -22.14
CA SER A 102 -1.53 33.35 -22.00
C SER A 102 -1.23 32.39 -20.84
N ASN A 103 -1.93 32.53 -19.70
CA ASN A 103 -1.79 31.58 -18.61
C ASN A 103 -2.33 30.18 -18.98
N LYS A 104 -3.41 30.10 -19.76
CA LYS A 104 -3.93 28.81 -20.24
C LYS A 104 -2.92 28.11 -21.15
N THR A 105 -2.30 28.83 -22.09
CA THR A 105 -1.30 28.26 -23.00
C THR A 105 -0.06 27.80 -22.23
N LEU A 106 0.50 28.64 -21.37
CA LEU A 106 1.65 28.27 -20.54
C LEU A 106 1.36 27.08 -19.62
N THR A 107 0.16 27.00 -19.06
CA THR A 107 -0.25 25.85 -18.23
C THR A 107 -0.30 24.56 -19.06
N ALA A 108 -0.75 24.63 -20.32
CA ALA A 108 -0.75 23.49 -21.23
C ALA A 108 0.69 23.07 -21.58
N GLU A 109 1.57 24.03 -21.88
CA GLU A 109 2.99 23.78 -22.16
C GLU A 109 3.71 23.11 -20.99
N ILE A 110 3.49 23.61 -19.77
CA ILE A 110 4.04 23.01 -18.54
C ILE A 110 3.57 21.55 -18.41
N LYS A 111 2.29 21.26 -18.65
CA LYS A 111 1.78 19.89 -18.61
C LYS A 111 2.50 19.01 -19.63
N THR A 112 2.64 19.46 -20.87
CA THR A 112 3.33 18.70 -21.92
C THR A 112 4.80 18.45 -21.59
N ALA A 113 5.55 19.49 -21.20
CA ALA A 113 6.96 19.37 -20.84
C ALA A 113 7.17 18.50 -19.60
N SER A 114 6.27 18.58 -18.61
CA SER A 114 6.32 17.73 -17.42
C SER A 114 6.10 16.25 -17.75
N ALA A 115 5.19 15.95 -18.69
CA ALA A 115 4.94 14.58 -19.14
C ALA A 115 6.11 14.01 -19.93
N GLU A 116 6.73 14.82 -20.81
CA GLU A 116 7.94 14.43 -21.54
C GLU A 116 9.12 14.18 -20.60
N LEU A 117 9.33 15.06 -19.63
CA LEU A 117 10.36 14.91 -18.63
C LEU A 117 10.14 13.66 -17.77
N ALA A 118 8.90 13.37 -17.36
CA ALA A 118 8.56 12.15 -16.65
C ALA A 118 8.86 10.91 -17.48
N ARG A 119 8.52 10.92 -18.78
CA ARG A 119 8.84 9.83 -19.71
C ARG A 119 10.34 9.60 -19.82
N ILE A 120 11.14 10.65 -20.02
CA ILE A 120 12.60 10.55 -20.14
C ILE A 120 13.24 10.09 -18.82
N LYS A 121 12.73 10.54 -17.67
CA LYS A 121 13.23 10.08 -16.37
C LYS A 121 12.84 8.64 -16.03
N SER A 122 11.79 8.12 -16.66
CA SER A 122 11.37 6.72 -16.49
C SER A 122 12.18 5.74 -17.36
N THR A 123 12.89 6.24 -18.36
CA THR A 123 13.82 5.43 -19.14
C THR A 123 15.18 5.37 -18.45
N PRO A 124 15.78 4.17 -18.28
CA PRO A 124 17.12 4.04 -17.74
C PRO A 124 18.12 4.80 -18.63
N THR A 125 19.17 5.29 -17.99
CA THR A 125 20.29 5.93 -18.69
C THR A 125 21.07 4.92 -19.52
N ASP A 126 21.82 5.38 -20.53
CA ASP A 126 22.62 4.51 -21.38
C ASP A 126 23.62 3.66 -20.56
N SER A 127 24.22 4.23 -19.50
CA SER A 127 25.09 3.49 -18.59
C SER A 127 24.37 2.40 -17.80
N GLU A 128 23.13 2.66 -17.36
CA GLU A 128 22.31 1.67 -16.67
C GLU A 128 21.85 0.56 -17.62
N LEU A 129 21.53 0.91 -18.87
CA LEU A 129 21.20 -0.07 -19.91
C LEU A 129 22.37 -1.01 -20.18
N VAL A 130 23.59 -0.49 -20.32
CA VAL A 130 24.80 -1.31 -20.50
C VAL A 130 24.98 -2.28 -19.33
N ALA A 131 24.88 -1.80 -18.08
CA ALA A 131 24.99 -2.64 -16.90
C ALA A 131 23.90 -3.73 -16.84
N GLN A 132 22.65 -3.38 -17.20
CA GLN A 132 21.53 -4.34 -17.25
C GLN A 132 21.74 -5.40 -18.34
N ILE A 133 22.24 -5.00 -19.52
CA ILE A 133 22.56 -5.94 -20.60
C ILE A 133 23.63 -6.93 -20.13
N GLU A 134 24.74 -6.46 -19.56
CA GLU A 134 25.82 -7.31 -19.05
C GLU A 134 25.31 -8.28 -17.96
N GLU A 135 24.47 -7.80 -17.05
CA GLU A 135 23.86 -8.64 -16.01
C GLU A 135 22.97 -9.75 -16.61
N VAL A 136 22.10 -9.38 -17.56
CA VAL A 136 21.19 -10.32 -18.22
C VAL A 136 21.97 -11.33 -19.06
N GLU A 137 22.99 -10.91 -19.80
CA GLU A 137 23.85 -11.80 -20.58
C GLU A 137 24.60 -12.79 -19.68
N SER A 138 25.10 -12.34 -18.53
CA SER A 138 25.72 -13.21 -17.52
C SER A 138 24.73 -14.25 -17.00
N LYS A 139 23.50 -13.83 -16.68
CA LYS A 139 22.43 -14.75 -16.23
C LYS A 139 22.07 -15.76 -17.31
N VAL A 140 21.89 -15.32 -18.55
CA VAL A 140 21.59 -16.19 -19.69
C VAL A 140 22.70 -17.22 -19.88
N THR A 141 23.96 -16.80 -19.79
CA THR A 141 25.11 -17.70 -19.94
C THR A 141 25.12 -18.77 -18.85
N LYS A 142 24.92 -18.40 -17.58
CA LYS A 142 24.85 -19.34 -16.46
C LYS A 142 23.69 -20.33 -16.59
N LEU A 143 22.50 -19.82 -16.95
CA LEU A 143 21.31 -20.67 -17.12
C LEU A 143 21.47 -21.64 -18.29
N ARG A 144 22.07 -21.20 -19.40
CA ARG A 144 22.39 -22.09 -20.54
C ARG A 144 23.40 -23.16 -20.15
N ALA A 145 24.48 -22.79 -19.45
CA ALA A 145 25.47 -23.76 -18.97
C ALA A 145 24.86 -24.82 -18.04
N HIS A 146 23.89 -24.44 -17.22
CA HIS A 146 23.15 -25.39 -16.38
C HIS A 146 22.17 -26.27 -17.17
N LEU A 147 21.54 -25.71 -18.21
CA LEU A 147 20.59 -26.44 -19.06
C LEU A 147 21.23 -27.46 -19.98
N GLU A 148 22.43 -27.19 -20.50
CA GLU A 148 23.13 -28.07 -21.44
C GLU A 148 23.26 -29.53 -20.93
N PRO A 149 23.78 -29.83 -19.72
CA PRO A 149 23.90 -31.21 -19.25
C PRO A 149 22.55 -31.89 -19.03
N LEU A 150 21.52 -31.13 -18.64
CA LEU A 150 20.15 -31.63 -18.46
C LEU A 150 19.51 -32.00 -19.80
N ARG A 151 19.77 -31.21 -20.86
CA ARG A 151 19.28 -31.47 -22.22
C ARG A 151 20.05 -32.58 -22.92
N ALA A 152 21.34 -32.71 -22.62
CA ALA A 152 22.17 -33.81 -23.10
C ALA A 152 21.73 -35.17 -22.51
N GLY A 153 20.74 -35.20 -21.61
CA GLY A 153 20.21 -36.40 -21.01
C GLY A 153 21.20 -37.05 -20.05
N THR A 154 22.15 -36.27 -19.50
CA THR A 154 23.12 -36.78 -18.52
C THR A 154 22.33 -37.27 -17.31
N PRO A 155 22.30 -38.58 -17.05
CA PRO A 155 21.51 -39.10 -15.95
C PRO A 155 22.21 -38.66 -14.65
N LEU A 156 21.48 -37.93 -13.80
CA LEU A 156 21.98 -37.41 -12.51
C LEU A 156 22.31 -38.54 -11.52
N PHE A 157 21.75 -39.72 -11.76
CA PHE A 157 22.01 -40.96 -11.05
C PHE A 157 22.48 -42.01 -12.06
N SER A 158 23.47 -42.80 -11.66
CA SER A 158 23.82 -44.00 -12.43
C SER A 158 22.66 -45.00 -12.43
N THR A 159 22.60 -45.86 -13.44
CA THR A 159 21.58 -46.92 -13.50
C THR A 159 21.66 -47.83 -12.26
N SER A 160 22.87 -48.09 -11.76
CA SER A 160 23.09 -48.90 -10.56
C SER A 160 22.53 -48.27 -9.28
N GLU A 161 22.57 -46.94 -9.15
CA GLU A 161 22.00 -46.25 -7.98
C GLU A 161 20.47 -46.27 -8.01
N LEU A 162 19.87 -46.13 -9.18
CA LEU A 162 18.42 -46.26 -9.36
C LEU A 162 17.94 -47.68 -9.05
N ASP A 163 18.63 -48.70 -9.57
CA ASP A 163 18.30 -50.11 -9.33
C ASP A 163 18.41 -50.47 -7.83
N ALA A 164 19.42 -49.93 -7.14
CA ALA A 164 19.58 -50.11 -5.70
C ALA A 164 18.44 -49.44 -4.91
N LEU A 165 18.07 -48.20 -5.26
CA LEU A 165 16.97 -47.47 -4.64
C LEU A 165 15.63 -48.19 -4.83
N ASP A 166 15.35 -48.69 -6.04
CA ASP A 166 14.14 -49.47 -6.33
C ASP A 166 14.12 -50.78 -5.53
N SER A 167 15.27 -51.46 -5.40
CA SER A 167 15.39 -52.69 -4.61
C SER A 167 15.13 -52.44 -3.13
N GLU A 168 15.70 -51.37 -2.56
CA GLU A 168 15.45 -50.95 -1.18
C GLU A 168 13.98 -50.60 -0.95
N TRP A 169 13.38 -49.83 -1.87
CA TRP A 169 11.96 -49.47 -1.81
C TRP A 169 11.06 -50.71 -1.77
N VAL A 170 11.29 -51.68 -2.66
CA VAL A 170 10.52 -52.92 -2.72
C VAL A 170 10.67 -53.73 -1.42
N GLN A 171 11.90 -53.85 -0.90
CA GLN A 171 12.18 -54.57 0.35
C GLN A 171 11.46 -53.94 1.54
N TRP A 172 11.67 -52.64 1.77
CA TRP A 172 11.14 -51.95 2.95
C TRP A 172 9.63 -51.81 2.91
N ARG A 173 9.06 -51.64 1.72
CA ARG A 173 7.61 -51.65 1.54
C ARG A 173 7.00 -53.01 1.89
N ALA A 174 7.57 -54.10 1.39
CA ALA A 174 7.09 -55.44 1.70
C ALA A 174 7.16 -55.72 3.21
N GLU A 175 8.22 -55.24 3.87
CA GLU A 175 8.39 -55.32 5.32
C GLU A 175 7.31 -54.53 6.06
N TRP A 176 7.07 -53.28 5.68
CA TRP A 176 6.05 -52.42 6.27
C TRP A 176 4.66 -53.05 6.20
N VAL A 177 4.23 -53.50 5.01
CA VAL A 177 2.92 -54.14 4.82
C VAL A 177 2.81 -55.41 5.67
N ARG A 178 3.87 -56.23 5.72
CA ARG A 178 3.87 -57.47 6.50
C ARG A 178 3.75 -57.19 8.00
N ARG A 179 4.57 -56.28 8.52
CA ARG A 179 4.57 -55.91 9.95
C ARG A 179 3.25 -55.28 10.37
N ARG A 180 2.70 -54.38 9.56
CA ARG A 180 1.39 -53.75 9.79
C ARG A 180 0.28 -54.79 9.85
N LYS A 181 0.28 -55.78 8.93
CA LYS A 181 -0.69 -56.88 8.96
C LYS A 181 -0.55 -57.74 10.22
N VAL A 182 0.67 -58.07 10.63
CA VAL A 182 0.92 -58.83 11.86
C VAL A 182 0.39 -58.06 13.08
N PHE A 183 0.70 -56.77 13.15
CA PHE A 183 0.21 -55.90 14.22
C PHE A 183 -1.33 -55.89 14.27
N TYR A 184 -2.03 -55.58 13.18
CA TYR A 184 -3.50 -55.54 13.19
C TYR A 184 -4.14 -56.90 13.52
N ASN A 185 -3.57 -58.01 13.06
CA ASN A 185 -4.07 -59.34 13.40
C ASN A 185 -3.93 -59.62 14.91
N PHE A 186 -2.79 -59.25 15.50
CA PHE A 186 -2.56 -59.45 16.92
C PHE A 186 -3.40 -58.48 17.76
N TRP A 187 -3.46 -57.21 17.36
CA TRP A 187 -4.26 -56.20 18.02
C TRP A 187 -5.74 -56.57 18.01
N ALA A 188 -6.26 -57.05 16.88
CA ALA A 188 -7.63 -57.53 16.78
C ALA A 188 -7.93 -58.64 17.79
N LEU A 189 -7.01 -59.60 17.99
CA LEU A 189 -7.17 -60.67 18.98
C LEU A 189 -7.20 -60.13 20.42
N VAL A 190 -6.43 -59.10 20.72
CA VAL A 190 -6.37 -58.45 22.04
C VAL A 190 -7.61 -57.57 22.28
N SER A 191 -8.11 -56.89 21.25
CA SER A 191 -9.25 -55.98 21.35
C SER A 191 -10.61 -56.65 21.22
N ASP A 192 -10.68 -57.86 20.63
CA ASP A 192 -11.94 -58.61 20.43
C ASP A 192 -12.79 -58.82 21.70
N PRO A 193 -12.21 -59.12 22.89
CA PRO A 193 -12.98 -59.22 24.12
C PRO A 193 -13.31 -57.87 24.79
N LEU A 194 -12.79 -56.75 24.28
CA LEU A 194 -12.92 -55.42 24.88
C LEU A 194 -14.03 -54.61 24.19
N SER A 195 -14.62 -53.67 24.93
CA SER A 195 -15.48 -52.67 24.32
C SER A 195 -14.66 -51.65 23.54
N GLN A 196 -15.25 -51.02 22.52
CA GLN A 196 -14.56 -50.03 21.68
C GLN A 196 -13.85 -48.91 22.48
N PRO A 197 -14.45 -48.29 23.52
CA PRO A 197 -13.74 -47.28 24.32
C PRO A 197 -12.56 -47.87 25.12
N ASP A 198 -12.73 -49.06 25.71
CA ASP A 198 -11.67 -49.71 26.50
C ASP A 198 -10.47 -50.11 25.63
N ALA A 199 -10.72 -50.52 24.39
CA ALA A 199 -9.67 -50.82 23.42
C ALA A 199 -8.88 -49.56 22.98
N VAL A 200 -9.53 -48.40 22.93
CA VAL A 200 -8.88 -47.13 22.62
C VAL A 200 -8.01 -46.68 23.79
N GLU A 201 -8.54 -46.72 25.01
CA GLU A 201 -7.79 -46.38 26.23
C GLU A 201 -6.55 -47.29 26.39
N LEU A 202 -6.71 -48.61 26.17
CA LEU A 202 -5.60 -49.54 26.20
C LEU A 202 -4.55 -49.26 25.10
N ALA A 203 -4.97 -48.83 23.91
CA ALA A 203 -4.02 -48.46 22.85
C ALA A 203 -3.19 -47.22 23.24
N GLU A 204 -3.83 -46.23 23.86
CA GLU A 204 -3.17 -45.02 24.35
C GLU A 204 -2.19 -45.34 25.49
N ASP A 205 -2.59 -46.18 26.45
CA ASP A 205 -1.74 -46.62 27.56
C ASP A 205 -0.51 -47.42 27.08
N LEU A 206 -0.68 -48.22 26.03
CA LEU A 206 0.41 -48.97 25.40
C LEU A 206 1.26 -48.11 24.45
N GLY A 207 0.90 -46.84 24.23
CA GLY A 207 1.62 -45.92 23.35
C GLY A 207 1.56 -46.33 21.87
N ILE A 208 0.44 -46.93 21.44
CA ILE A 208 0.26 -47.38 20.05
C ILE A 208 -0.14 -46.18 19.18
N GLU A 209 0.73 -45.82 18.25
CA GLU A 209 0.47 -44.82 17.23
C GLU A 209 0.09 -45.49 15.90
N TYR A 210 -1.08 -45.15 15.37
CA TYR A 210 -1.56 -45.66 14.07
C TYR A 210 -1.05 -44.81 12.90
N ASP A 211 -1.09 -45.39 11.69
CA ASP A 211 -0.73 -44.70 10.44
C ASP A 211 -1.45 -43.36 10.30
N THR A 212 -0.68 -42.27 10.17
CA THR A 212 -1.21 -40.91 9.98
C THR A 212 -1.74 -40.69 8.55
N PRO A 213 -2.46 -39.59 8.27
CA PRO A 213 -2.94 -39.27 6.92
C PRO A 213 -1.84 -39.24 5.84
N GLU A 214 -0.62 -38.85 6.20
CA GLU A 214 0.55 -38.83 5.30
C GLU A 214 0.93 -40.24 4.86
N HIS A 215 0.91 -41.22 5.78
CA HIS A 215 1.18 -42.63 5.46
C HIS A 215 0.16 -43.19 4.48
N LEU A 216 -1.12 -42.84 4.66
CA LEU A 216 -2.21 -43.22 3.75
C LEU A 216 -2.05 -42.59 2.36
N GLN A 217 -1.54 -41.37 2.28
CA GLN A 217 -1.24 -40.70 1.01
C GLN A 217 -0.09 -41.37 0.27
N VAL A 218 0.98 -41.75 0.97
CA VAL A 218 2.10 -42.51 0.39
C VAL A 218 1.62 -43.86 -0.17
N GLU A 219 0.75 -44.56 0.55
CA GLU A 219 0.18 -45.85 0.11
C GLU A 219 -0.71 -45.72 -1.14
N ARG A 220 -1.48 -44.62 -1.24
CA ARG A 220 -2.30 -44.30 -2.41
C ARG A 220 -1.50 -43.69 -3.56
N GLY A 221 -0.24 -43.34 -3.30
CA GLY A 221 0.64 -42.70 -4.26
C GLY A 221 1.12 -43.62 -5.39
N PRO A 222 1.63 -43.04 -6.49
CA PRO A 222 2.06 -43.80 -7.67
C PRO A 222 3.21 -44.78 -7.38
N LEU A 223 4.08 -44.46 -6.43
CA LEU A 223 5.18 -45.33 -5.97
C LEU A 223 4.68 -46.65 -5.36
N CYS A 224 3.46 -46.65 -4.82
CA CYS A 224 2.84 -47.81 -4.22
C CYS A 224 1.88 -48.52 -5.21
N VAL A 225 1.07 -47.78 -5.96
CA VAL A 225 0.05 -48.36 -6.84
C VAL A 225 0.65 -49.03 -8.08
N VAL A 226 1.67 -48.44 -8.70
CA VAL A 226 2.28 -48.97 -9.93
C VAL A 226 3.05 -50.28 -9.68
N ALA A 227 3.78 -50.36 -8.56
CA ALA A 227 4.51 -51.57 -8.17
C ALA A 227 3.58 -52.76 -7.83
N LEU A 228 2.36 -52.50 -7.33
CA LEU A 228 1.34 -53.56 -7.12
C LEU A 228 0.83 -54.13 -8.45
N ALA A 229 0.55 -53.27 -9.43
CA ALA A 229 0.09 -53.69 -10.75
C ALA A 229 1.15 -54.52 -11.51
N GLN A 230 2.43 -54.14 -11.42
CA GLN A 230 3.55 -54.86 -12.04
C GLN A 230 3.84 -56.21 -11.36
N ALA A 231 3.73 -56.29 -10.03
CA ALA A 231 3.88 -57.55 -9.29
C ALA A 231 2.71 -58.53 -9.53
N GLN A 232 1.50 -58.04 -9.70
CA GLN A 232 0.34 -58.88 -10.05
C GLN A 232 0.39 -59.39 -11.49
N ALA A 233 0.85 -58.56 -12.44
CA ALA A 233 1.03 -58.96 -13.84
C ALA A 233 2.13 -60.00 -14.06
N SER A 234 3.21 -59.97 -13.27
CA SER A 234 4.28 -60.98 -13.34
C SER A 234 3.90 -62.32 -12.69
N SER A 235 3.09 -62.28 -11.63
CA SER A 235 2.49 -63.47 -10.98
C SER A 235 1.49 -64.20 -11.90
N SER A 236 0.65 -63.45 -12.62
CA SER A 236 -0.36 -64.03 -13.52
C SER A 236 0.23 -64.65 -14.80
N LYS A 237 1.48 -64.33 -15.18
CA LYS A 237 2.20 -64.94 -16.31
C LYS A 237 2.98 -66.22 -15.94
N ARG A 238 3.07 -66.55 -14.64
CA ARG A 238 3.75 -67.75 -14.13
C ARG A 238 2.79 -68.88 -13.73
N ARG A 239 1.49 -68.75 -14.01
CA ARG A 239 0.48 -69.82 -13.88
C ARG A 239 0.08 -70.34 -15.25
#